data_AF-A0A438I250-F1
#
_entry.id   AF-A0A438I250-F1
#
_cell.length_a   1.000
_cell.length_b   1.000
_cell.length_c   1.000
_cell.angle_alpha   90.00
_cell.angle_beta   90.00
_cell.angle_gamma   90.00
#
_symmetry.space_group_name_H-M   'P 1'
#
loop_
_entity.id
_entity.type
_entity.pdbx_description
1 polymer ?
#
loop_
_entity_poly.entity_id
_entity_poly.type
_entity_poly.pdbx_seq_one_letter_code
_entity_poly.pdbx_strand_id
1 'polypeptide(L)'
;MELVVKGQDMEFDSILPIVNLIDLSSNNIWGEIPEEITNLSTLGTLNLSQNQLIGKIPEKIGAMQGLETLDLSCNRLSGPIPPSMSSITSLNHLNLSHNLLSGPIPTTNQFSTFNDPSIYEANLGLCGPPLSTNCSTLNDQDHKMRRKMKMNGTCHGSS
;
A
#
# COMPACT_ATOMS: atom_id res chain seq x y z
N MET A 1 54.07 4.03 14.67
CA MET A 1 53.81 2.79 13.91
C MET A 1 52.41 2.96 13.33
N GLU A 2 52.33 3.10 12.02
CA GLU A 2 51.13 3.46 11.27
C GLU A 2 50.50 2.17 10.76
N LEU A 3 49.20 1.97 11.01
CA LEU A 3 48.49 0.77 10.58
C LEU A 3 47.71 1.10 9.30
N VAL A 4 48.19 0.57 8.18
CA VAL A 4 47.55 0.74 6.87
C VAL A 4 46.77 -0.52 6.54
N VAL A 5 45.44 -0.40 6.43
CA VAL A 5 44.56 -1.48 5.93
C VAL A 5 44.15 -1.11 4.50
N LYS A 6 44.61 -1.87 3.50
CA LYS A 6 44.22 -1.73 2.09
C LYS A 6 43.54 -3.02 1.63
N GLY A 7 42.35 -2.91 1.06
CA GLY A 7 41.66 -4.02 0.39
C GLY A 7 40.64 -4.79 1.22
N GLN A 8 39.95 -4.15 2.17
CA GLN A 8 38.72 -4.73 2.72
C GLN A 8 37.52 -4.22 1.91
N ASP A 9 36.96 -5.08 1.08
CA ASP A 9 35.57 -4.93 0.67
C ASP A 9 34.72 -5.19 1.91
N MET A 10 34.02 -4.14 2.38
CA MET A 10 33.00 -4.31 3.41
C MET A 10 31.76 -4.88 2.74
N GLU A 11 31.68 -6.20 2.74
CA GLU A 11 30.47 -6.91 2.37
C GLU A 11 29.50 -6.80 3.55
N PHE A 12 28.42 -6.03 3.39
CA PHE A 12 27.34 -6.00 4.36
C PHE A 12 26.50 -7.26 4.15
N ASP A 13 26.86 -8.34 4.83
CA ASP A 13 26.15 -9.64 4.82
C ASP A 13 24.69 -9.55 5.30
N SER A 14 24.28 -8.40 5.84
CA SER A 14 22.94 -8.15 6.34
C SER A 14 22.63 -6.66 6.23
N ILE A 15 21.49 -6.34 5.61
CA ILE A 15 20.86 -5.03 5.81
C ILE A 15 20.60 -4.94 7.31
N LEU A 16 21.31 -4.05 8.00
CA LEU A 16 21.05 -3.77 9.40
C LEU A 16 19.54 -3.47 9.55
N PRO A 17 18.83 -4.02 10.55
CA PRO A 17 17.40 -3.80 10.77
C PRO A 17 17.13 -2.39 11.30
N ILE A 18 17.73 -1.37 10.68
CA ILE A 18 17.64 0.03 11.05
C ILE A 18 16.45 0.67 10.32
N VAL A 19 16.13 0.20 9.12
CA VAL A 19 14.97 0.70 8.38
C VAL A 19 13.72 -0.01 8.89
N ASN A 20 13.25 0.42 10.06
CA ASN A 20 11.93 0.07 10.57
C ASN A 20 10.85 0.95 9.92
N LEU A 21 11.21 2.14 9.44
CA LEU A 21 10.28 3.11 8.89
C LEU A 21 10.78 3.66 7.56
N ILE A 22 9.93 3.58 6.55
CA ILE A 22 10.05 4.32 5.29
C ILE A 22 8.83 5.23 5.20
N ASP A 23 9.07 6.54 5.25
CA ASP A 23 8.06 7.55 4.93
C ASP A 23 8.55 8.34 3.72
N LEU A 24 7.84 8.15 2.60
CA LEU A 24 8.03 8.87 1.35
C LEU A 24 6.74 9.60 0.97
N SER A 25 5.86 9.87 1.94
CA SER A 25 4.58 10.50 1.68
C SER A 25 4.72 11.94 1.19
N SER A 26 3.66 12.45 0.57
CA SER A 26 3.57 13.86 0.13
C SER A 26 4.66 14.28 -0.85
N ASN A 27 4.92 13.41 -1.84
CA ASN A 27 5.92 13.63 -2.87
C ASN A 27 5.31 13.51 -4.27
N ASN A 28 6.15 13.66 -5.30
CA ASN A 28 5.77 13.48 -6.71
C ASN A 28 6.28 12.14 -7.27
N ILE A 29 6.40 11.10 -6.43
CA ILE A 29 6.85 9.78 -6.88
C ILE A 29 5.78 9.19 -7.81
N TRP A 30 6.21 8.70 -8.96
CA TRP A 30 5.35 8.13 -10.00
C TRP A 30 5.90 6.78 -10.46
N GLY A 31 5.09 6.05 -11.21
CA GLY A 31 5.41 4.68 -11.62
C GLY A 31 4.78 3.67 -10.67
N GLU A 32 5.18 2.41 -10.78
CA GLU A 32 4.64 1.32 -9.98
C GLU A 32 5.43 1.14 -8.67
N ILE A 33 4.79 0.52 -7.69
CA ILE A 33 5.50 0.06 -6.49
C ILE A 33 6.36 -1.14 -6.92
N PRO A 34 7.71 -1.05 -6.83
CA PRO A 34 8.60 -2.15 -7.21
C PRO A 34 8.36 -3.36 -6.30
N GLU A 35 8.40 -4.57 -6.87
CA GLU A 35 8.20 -5.81 -6.11
C GLU A 35 9.31 -6.00 -5.04
N GLU A 36 10.49 -5.43 -5.29
CA GLU A 36 11.66 -5.45 -4.41
C GLU A 36 11.40 -4.81 -3.05
N ILE A 37 10.40 -3.93 -2.90
CA ILE A 37 10.03 -3.37 -1.59
C ILE A 37 9.61 -4.46 -0.59
N THR A 38 9.12 -5.59 -1.10
CA THR A 38 8.68 -6.74 -0.29
C THR A 38 9.84 -7.54 0.31
N ASN A 39 11.08 -7.26 -0.11
CA ASN A 39 12.28 -7.85 0.49
C ASN A 39 12.68 -7.19 1.82
N LEU A 40 12.05 -6.07 2.19
CA LEU A 40 12.30 -5.37 3.46
C LEU A 40 11.54 -6.05 4.61
N SER A 41 11.94 -7.27 4.95
CA SER A 41 11.23 -8.15 5.89
C SER A 41 11.12 -7.63 7.32
N THR A 42 11.99 -6.69 7.71
CA THR A 42 12.04 -6.07 9.05
C THR A 42 11.34 -4.73 9.12
N LEU A 43 10.77 -4.24 8.00
CA LEU A 43 10.10 -2.94 7.95
C LEU A 43 8.79 -2.99 8.72
N GLY A 44 8.63 -2.11 9.71
CA GLY A 44 7.40 -1.96 10.49
C GLY A 44 6.45 -0.90 9.95
N THR A 45 6.97 0.15 9.30
CA THR A 45 6.14 1.22 8.73
C THR A 45 6.53 1.52 7.29
N LEU A 46 5.54 1.47 6.40
CA LEU A 46 5.64 1.91 5.02
C LEU A 46 4.54 2.94 4.73
N ASN A 47 4.93 4.20 4.57
CA ASN A 47 4.06 5.30 4.17
C ASN A 47 4.47 5.80 2.78
N LEU A 48 3.64 5.51 1.78
CA LEU A 48 3.78 5.98 0.39
C LEU A 48 2.64 6.91 -0.01
N SER A 49 1.87 7.42 0.96
CA SER A 49 0.65 8.18 0.70
C SER A 49 0.93 9.50 -0.04
N GLN A 50 -0.10 10.07 -0.67
CA GLN A 50 0.00 11.37 -1.34
C GLN A 50 1.14 11.44 -2.36
N ASN A 51 1.13 10.49 -3.30
CA ASN A 51 2.05 10.42 -4.42
C ASN A 51 1.27 10.23 -5.74
N GLN A 52 1.97 9.90 -6.81
CA GLN A 52 1.40 9.64 -8.13
C GLN A 52 1.62 8.18 -8.57
N LEU A 53 1.70 7.25 -7.61
CA LEU A 53 1.95 5.83 -7.87
C LEU A 53 0.78 5.22 -8.64
N ILE A 54 1.09 4.39 -9.62
CA ILE A 54 0.16 3.67 -10.50
C ILE A 54 0.38 2.16 -10.37
N GLY A 55 -0.35 1.37 -11.18
CA GLY A 55 -0.17 -0.08 -11.21
C GLY A 55 -0.93 -0.76 -10.07
N LYS A 56 -0.48 -1.94 -9.64
CA LYS A 56 -1.10 -2.74 -8.59
C LYS A 56 -0.27 -2.69 -7.31
N ILE A 57 -0.90 -3.03 -6.18
CA ILE A 57 -0.17 -3.40 -4.96
C ILE A 57 0.54 -4.75 -5.24
N PRO A 58 1.86 -4.89 -4.98
CA PRO A 58 2.57 -6.14 -5.24
C PRO A 58 1.98 -7.32 -4.44
N GLU A 59 1.75 -8.45 -5.10
CA GLU A 59 1.16 -9.65 -4.46
C GLU A 59 2.05 -10.17 -3.31
N LYS A 60 3.37 -9.98 -3.39
CA LYS A 60 4.32 -10.41 -2.34
C LYS A 60 4.31 -9.56 -1.08
N ILE A 61 3.51 -8.48 -1.01
CA ILE A 61 3.42 -7.64 0.19
C ILE A 61 3.02 -8.46 1.44
N GLY A 62 2.27 -9.55 1.24
CA GLY A 62 1.92 -10.51 2.29
C GLY A 62 3.12 -11.18 2.99
N ALA A 63 4.31 -11.13 2.40
CA ALA A 63 5.55 -11.68 2.98
C ALA A 63 6.19 -10.74 4.02
N MET A 64 5.77 -9.47 4.10
CA MET A 64 6.33 -8.47 5.01
C MET A 64 5.76 -8.64 6.43
N GLN A 65 6.11 -9.74 7.09
CA GLN A 65 5.56 -10.13 8.40
C GLN A 65 5.92 -9.19 9.55
N GLY A 66 6.88 -8.27 9.37
CA GLY A 66 7.18 -7.20 10.33
C GLY A 66 6.29 -5.96 10.19
N LEU A 67 5.49 -5.85 9.12
CA LEU A 67 4.81 -4.60 8.76
C LEU A 67 3.59 -4.33 9.65
N GLU A 68 3.69 -3.29 10.48
CA GLU A 68 2.65 -2.84 11.41
C GLU A 68 1.77 -1.72 10.83
N THR A 69 2.35 -0.86 9.98
CA THR A 69 1.68 0.30 9.39
C THR A 69 1.89 0.34 7.87
N LEU A 70 0.80 0.38 7.12
CA LEU A 70 0.81 0.55 5.67
C LEU A 70 -0.16 1.67 5.26
N ASP A 71 0.39 2.77 4.74
CA ASP A 71 -0.40 3.84 4.15
C ASP A 71 -0.04 4.00 2.66
N LEU A 72 -1.00 3.64 1.81
CA LEU A 72 -0.93 3.77 0.35
C LEU A 72 -1.97 4.77 -0.17
N SER A 73 -2.63 5.51 0.73
CA SER A 73 -3.72 6.41 0.38
C SER A 73 -3.28 7.51 -0.58
N CYS A 74 -4.23 8.11 -1.29
CA CYS A 74 -3.94 9.26 -2.13
C CYS A 74 -2.88 8.99 -3.21
N ASN A 75 -3.12 7.93 -3.98
CA ASN A 75 -2.33 7.55 -5.15
C ASN A 75 -3.27 7.24 -6.32
N ARG A 76 -2.76 6.59 -7.38
CA ARG A 76 -3.53 6.10 -8.52
C ARG A 76 -3.38 4.58 -8.68
N LEU A 77 -3.19 3.87 -7.56
CA LEU A 77 -3.10 2.41 -7.54
C LEU A 77 -4.42 1.80 -7.99
N SER A 78 -4.36 0.68 -8.70
CA SER A 78 -5.48 0.07 -9.38
C SER A 78 -5.47 -1.45 -9.25
N GLY A 79 -6.58 -2.10 -9.60
CA GLY A 79 -6.73 -3.54 -9.45
C GLY A 79 -7.16 -3.94 -8.04
N PRO A 80 -7.14 -5.25 -7.72
CA PRO A 80 -7.58 -5.76 -6.42
C PRO A 80 -6.59 -5.49 -5.30
N ILE A 81 -7.11 -5.46 -4.08
CA ILE A 81 -6.30 -5.63 -2.87
C ILE A 81 -5.79 -7.08 -2.87
N PRO A 82 -4.46 -7.33 -2.83
CA PRO A 82 -3.91 -8.68 -2.82
C PRO A 82 -4.46 -9.49 -1.62
N PRO A 83 -5.06 -10.67 -1.84
CA PRO A 83 -5.51 -11.53 -0.74
C PRO A 83 -4.38 -11.93 0.21
N SER A 84 -3.14 -11.95 -0.27
CA SER A 84 -1.94 -12.19 0.54
C SER A 84 -1.74 -11.16 1.66
N MET A 85 -2.28 -9.94 1.53
CA MET A 85 -2.22 -8.95 2.60
C MET A 85 -2.91 -9.41 3.89
N SER A 86 -3.92 -10.30 3.78
CA SER A 86 -4.53 -10.94 4.95
C SER A 86 -3.56 -11.83 5.74
N SER A 87 -2.41 -12.20 5.18
CA SER A 87 -1.38 -12.99 5.87
C SER A 87 -0.42 -12.14 6.71
N ILE A 88 -0.49 -10.81 6.65
CA ILE A 88 0.35 -9.92 7.46
C ILE A 88 -0.28 -9.78 8.85
N THR A 89 0.10 -10.65 9.79
CA THR A 89 -0.52 -10.71 11.12
C THR A 89 -0.12 -9.57 12.06
N SER A 90 0.95 -8.85 11.73
CA SER A 90 1.45 -7.68 12.48
C SER A 90 0.76 -6.37 12.12
N LEU A 91 0.01 -6.32 11.00
CA LEU A 91 -0.52 -5.07 10.45
C LEU A 91 -1.64 -4.51 11.34
N ASN A 92 -1.40 -3.37 11.98
CA ASN A 92 -2.34 -2.72 12.90
C ASN A 92 -2.92 -1.41 12.34
N HIS A 93 -2.27 -0.81 11.34
CA HIS A 93 -2.76 0.38 10.65
C HIS A 93 -2.71 0.17 9.14
N LEU A 94 -3.84 0.46 8.48
CA LEU A 94 -4.01 0.35 7.04
C LEU A 94 -4.79 1.56 6.53
N ASN A 95 -4.29 2.19 5.47
CA ASN A 95 -5.04 3.18 4.71
C ASN A 95 -4.82 3.00 3.20
N LEU A 96 -5.91 2.69 2.49
CA LEU A 96 -5.94 2.46 1.05
C LEU A 96 -6.85 3.45 0.30
N SER A 97 -7.37 4.46 1.02
CA SER A 97 -8.35 5.41 0.52
C SER A 97 -7.80 6.24 -0.65
N HIS A 98 -8.70 6.83 -1.44
CA HIS A 98 -8.34 7.72 -2.56
C HIS A 98 -7.37 7.07 -3.55
N ASN A 99 -7.76 5.91 -4.07
CA ASN A 99 -7.08 5.19 -5.15
C ASN A 99 -8.10 4.76 -6.22
N LEU A 100 -7.67 3.90 -7.15
CA LEU A 100 -8.48 3.29 -8.21
C LEU A 100 -8.63 1.77 -7.99
N LEU A 101 -8.57 1.30 -6.74
CA LEU A 101 -8.68 -0.11 -6.39
C LEU A 101 -10.09 -0.64 -6.70
N SER A 102 -10.17 -1.93 -6.96
CA SER A 102 -11.39 -2.59 -7.45
C SER A 102 -11.55 -4.02 -6.96
N GLY A 103 -12.78 -4.50 -6.86
CA GLY A 103 -13.09 -5.87 -6.44
C GLY A 103 -13.38 -5.98 -4.94
N PRO A 104 -13.54 -7.21 -4.43
CA PRO A 104 -13.91 -7.44 -3.04
C PRO A 104 -12.77 -7.07 -2.08
N ILE A 105 -13.11 -6.42 -0.97
CA ILE A 105 -12.20 -6.24 0.16
C ILE A 105 -11.99 -7.62 0.83
N PRO A 106 -10.73 -8.04 1.09
CA PRO A 106 -10.47 -9.26 1.87
C PRO A 106 -11.11 -9.16 3.25
N THR A 107 -11.69 -10.26 3.75
CA THR A 107 -12.41 -10.28 5.05
C THR A 107 -11.84 -11.30 6.04
N THR A 108 -10.70 -11.89 5.73
CA THR A 108 -10.07 -12.96 6.51
C THR A 108 -8.89 -12.44 7.34
N ASN A 109 -8.57 -13.15 8.43
CA ASN A 109 -7.40 -12.88 9.28
C ASN A 109 -7.34 -11.41 9.74
N GLN A 110 -6.20 -10.74 9.54
CA GLN A 110 -5.99 -9.37 9.97
C GLN A 110 -6.96 -8.38 9.34
N PHE A 111 -7.41 -8.63 8.11
CA PHE A 111 -8.39 -7.77 7.44
C PHE A 111 -9.76 -7.75 8.12
N SER A 112 -10.12 -8.79 8.88
CA SER A 112 -11.37 -8.79 9.65
C SER A 112 -11.40 -7.74 10.77
N THR A 113 -10.24 -7.17 11.14
CA THR A 113 -10.13 -6.15 12.19
C THR A 113 -10.31 -4.72 11.65
N PHE A 114 -10.13 -4.50 10.34
CA PHE A 114 -10.22 -3.20 9.68
C PHE A 114 -11.66 -2.86 9.28
N ASN A 115 -12.46 -2.49 10.27
CA ASN A 115 -13.90 -2.23 10.11
C ASN A 115 -14.24 -0.77 9.80
N ASP A 116 -13.27 0.14 9.78
CA ASP A 116 -13.51 1.54 9.42
C ASP A 116 -13.62 1.67 7.88
N PRO A 117 -14.78 2.06 7.32
CA PRO A 117 -14.93 2.24 5.88
C PRO A 117 -14.09 3.40 5.32
N SER A 118 -13.66 4.37 6.15
CA SER A 118 -12.89 5.54 5.72
C SER A 118 -11.57 5.13 5.06
N ILE A 119 -10.94 4.05 5.53
CA ILE A 119 -9.65 3.58 5.00
C ILE A 119 -9.74 3.01 3.58
N TYR A 120 -10.94 2.80 3.06
CA TYR A 120 -11.21 2.30 1.71
C TYR A 120 -11.94 3.32 0.83
N GLU A 121 -12.27 4.50 1.37
CA GLU A 121 -13.10 5.47 0.68
C GLU A 121 -12.47 5.95 -0.64
N ALA A 122 -13.31 6.52 -1.52
CA ALA A 122 -12.87 7.03 -2.82
C ALA A 122 -12.23 6.00 -3.77
N ASN A 123 -12.30 4.69 -3.47
CA ASN A 123 -12.07 3.60 -4.41
C ASN A 123 -13.40 3.10 -4.99
N LEU A 124 -13.83 3.68 -6.10
CA LEU A 124 -15.17 3.42 -6.66
C LEU A 124 -15.42 1.97 -7.09
N GLY A 125 -14.34 1.21 -7.36
CA GLY A 125 -14.44 -0.20 -7.75
C GLY A 125 -14.43 -1.18 -6.58
N LEU A 126 -14.19 -0.74 -5.33
CA LEU A 126 -14.17 -1.64 -4.17
C LEU A 126 -15.58 -1.99 -3.71
N CYS A 127 -15.74 -3.20 -3.18
CA CYS A 127 -17.00 -3.70 -2.64
C CYS A 127 -16.80 -4.69 -1.50
N GLY A 128 -17.91 -5.01 -0.82
CA GLY A 128 -17.92 -5.89 0.33
C GLY A 128 -17.63 -5.16 1.64
N PRO A 129 -17.89 -5.79 2.79
CA PRO A 129 -17.62 -5.19 4.09
C PRO A 129 -16.15 -4.74 4.23
N PRO A 130 -15.88 -3.59 4.88
CA PRO A 130 -16.80 -2.72 5.61
C PRO A 130 -17.59 -1.73 4.75
N LEU A 131 -17.39 -1.70 3.43
CA LEU A 131 -18.17 -0.83 2.55
C LEU A 131 -19.60 -1.34 2.39
N SER A 132 -20.56 -0.43 2.23
CA SER A 132 -21.96 -0.78 1.91
C SER A 132 -22.16 -1.19 0.45
N THR A 133 -21.13 -1.01 -0.40
CA THR A 133 -21.16 -1.36 -1.82
C THR A 133 -21.19 -2.88 -2.01
N ASN A 134 -22.21 -3.39 -2.71
CA ASN A 134 -22.34 -4.82 -2.99
C ASN A 134 -21.54 -5.21 -4.24
N CYS A 135 -20.76 -6.29 -4.15
CA CYS A 135 -19.96 -6.80 -5.27
C CYS A 135 -20.81 -7.30 -6.45
N SER A 136 -22.07 -7.66 -6.24
CA SER A 136 -22.95 -8.12 -7.32
C SER A 136 -23.42 -7.00 -8.25
N THR A 137 -23.38 -5.73 -7.82
CA THR A 137 -23.96 -4.58 -8.56
C THR A 137 -22.92 -3.69 -9.23
N LEU A 138 -21.63 -3.91 -9.00
CA LEU A 138 -20.56 -3.05 -9.51
C LEU A 138 -20.33 -3.16 -11.02
N ASN A 139 -20.66 -4.29 -11.62
CA ASN A 139 -20.50 -4.53 -13.06
C ASN A 139 -21.27 -3.52 -13.93
N ASP A 140 -22.33 -2.90 -13.40
CA ASP A 140 -23.19 -1.96 -14.14
C ASP A 140 -22.74 -0.48 -14.01
N GLN A 141 -21.91 -0.14 -13.02
CA GLN A 141 -21.52 1.26 -12.72
C GLN A 141 -20.13 1.64 -13.29
N ASP A 142 -19.28 0.65 -13.56
CA ASP A 142 -17.88 0.82 -13.96
C ASP A 142 -17.67 1.60 -15.27
N HIS A 143 -18.56 1.43 -16.25
CA HIS A 143 -18.41 2.09 -17.56
C HIS A 143 -18.68 3.60 -17.52
N LYS A 144 -19.46 4.08 -16.54
CA LYS A 144 -19.89 5.49 -16.46
C LYS A 144 -18.97 6.33 -15.57
N MET A 145 -18.33 5.73 -14.56
CA MET A 145 -17.47 6.44 -13.61
C MET A 145 -16.01 6.61 -14.08
N ARG A 146 -15.47 5.66 -14.87
CA ARG A 146 -14.10 5.75 -15.46
C ARG A 146 -13.84 7.03 -16.27
N ARG A 147 -14.88 7.67 -16.83
CA ARG A 147 -14.74 8.92 -17.61
C ARG A 147 -14.75 10.20 -16.76
N LYS A 148 -15.18 10.15 -15.50
CA LYS A 148 -15.29 11.33 -14.61
C LYS A 148 -14.07 11.55 -13.71
N MET A 149 -13.19 10.57 -13.57
CA MET A 149 -12.09 10.57 -12.58
C MET A 149 -10.84 11.36 -12.98
N LYS A 150 -10.86 12.14 -14.09
CA LYS A 150 -9.68 12.92 -14.50
C LYS A 150 -9.45 14.21 -13.70
N MET A 151 -10.37 14.69 -12.87
CA MET A 151 -10.17 15.88 -12.03
C MET A 151 -11.19 15.90 -10.88
N ASN A 152 -10.75 15.81 -9.61
CA ASN A 152 -11.51 16.14 -8.37
C ASN A 152 -11.76 14.96 -7.39
N GLY A 153 -10.69 14.38 -6.85
CA GLY A 153 -10.70 13.76 -5.52
C GLY A 153 -9.61 14.43 -4.70
N THR A 154 -9.97 15.25 -3.71
CA THR A 154 -9.00 16.10 -3.02
C THR A 154 -8.29 15.34 -1.91
N CYS A 155 -7.11 14.81 -2.23
CA CYS A 155 -6.05 14.58 -1.28
C CYS A 155 -5.48 15.94 -0.88
N HIS A 156 -6.01 16.55 0.18
CA HIS A 156 -5.43 17.79 0.69
C HIS A 156 -4.09 17.44 1.36
N GLY A 157 -2.99 17.84 0.71
CA GLY A 157 -1.69 17.89 1.35
C GLY A 157 -1.71 18.93 2.47
N SER A 158 -1.54 18.47 3.69
CA SER A 158 -1.24 19.35 4.82
C SER A 158 0.14 19.94 4.58
N SER A 159 0.16 21.22 4.19
CA SER A 159 1.35 22.08 4.25
C SER A 159 1.74 22.38 5.68
#